data_AF-A0A7C4QZE5-F1
#
_entry.id   AF-A0A7C4QZE5-F1
#
_cell.length_a   1.000
_cell.length_b   1.000
_cell.length_c   1.000
_cell.angle_alpha   90.00
_cell.angle_beta   90.00
_cell.angle_gamma   90.00
#
_symmetry.space_group_name_H-M   'P 1'
#
loop_
_entity.id
_entity.type
_entity.pdbx_description
1 polymer ?
#
loop_
_entity_poly.entity_id
_entity_poly.type
_entity_poly.pdbx_seq_one_letter_code
_entity_poly.pdbx_strand_id
1 'polypeptide(L)' 'MSTSLLYHGWGLKGYHYVRTEYVQGQIIFTIQPAPGTLACPACGCRQLIHHGGTERIWRQVPIGSKPVFIRMRIPRV' A
#
# COMPACT_ATOMS: atom_id res chain seq x y z
N MET A 1 -14.68 -1.22 -5.33
CA MET A 1 -14.46 -0.04 -4.47
C MET A 1 -13.61 0.94 -5.26
N SER A 2 -13.93 2.24 -5.23
CA SER A 2 -13.23 3.22 -6.06
C SER A 2 -11.80 3.42 -5.57
N THR A 3 -10.81 3.06 -6.37
CA THR A 3 -9.38 3.34 -6.13
C THR A 3 -9.05 4.83 -6.28
N SER A 4 -10.02 5.65 -6.70
CA SER A 4 -9.86 7.11 -6.84
C SER A 4 -9.41 7.77 -5.55
N LEU A 5 -9.88 7.32 -4.38
CA LEU A 5 -9.46 7.88 -3.10
C LEU A 5 -7.98 7.60 -2.80
N LEU A 6 -7.53 6.35 -3.05
CA LEU A 6 -6.13 5.99 -2.89
C LEU A 6 -5.24 6.79 -3.84
N TYR A 7 -5.67 6.94 -5.10
CA TYR A 7 -4.91 7.63 -6.15
C TYR A 7 -4.92 9.16 -6.00
N HIS A 8 -6.11 9.78 -5.96
CA HIS A 8 -6.27 11.23 -5.95
C HIS A 8 -6.24 11.82 -4.55
N GLY A 9 -6.70 11.09 -3.53
CA GLY A 9 -6.77 11.59 -2.15
C GLY A 9 -5.43 11.52 -1.43
N TRP A 10 -4.76 10.35 -1.47
CA TRP A 10 -3.47 10.14 -0.78
C TRP A 10 -2.26 10.01 -1.70
N GLY A 11 -2.43 10.13 -3.02
CA GLY A 11 -1.31 10.08 -3.97
C GLY A 11 -0.65 8.70 -4.10
N LEU A 12 -1.33 7.61 -3.73
CA LEU A 12 -0.81 6.24 -3.79
C LEU A 12 -0.84 5.71 -5.23
N LYS A 13 -0.01 6.30 -6.10
CA LYS A 13 0.18 5.88 -7.49
C LYS A 13 1.15 4.70 -7.57
N GLY A 14 0.90 3.75 -8.49
CA GLY A 14 1.75 2.56 -8.66
C GLY A 14 1.51 1.46 -7.61
N TYR A 15 0.41 1.55 -6.86
CA TYR A 15 -0.01 0.52 -5.91
C TYR A 15 -1.36 -0.05 -6.31
N HIS A 16 -1.52 -1.35 -6.09
CA HIS A 16 -2.80 -2.04 -6.22
C HIS A 16 -3.49 -2.11 -4.87
N TYR A 17 -4.77 -1.74 -4.87
CA TYR A 17 -5.67 -2.01 -3.77
C TYR A 17 -5.87 -3.52 -3.62
N VAL A 18 -5.76 -4.01 -2.39
CA VAL A 18 -6.02 -5.42 -2.05
C VAL A 18 -7.36 -5.55 -1.34
N ARG A 19 -7.52 -4.86 -0.21
CA ARG A 19 -8.75 -4.91 0.61
C ARG A 19 -8.87 -3.72 1.54
N THR A 20 -10.06 -3.52 2.08
CA THR A 20 -10.36 -2.54 3.14
C THR A 20 -10.96 -3.30 4.31
N GLU A 21 -10.49 -3.02 5.52
CA GLU A 21 -11.04 -3.55 6.76
C GLU A 21 -11.57 -2.41 7.63
N TYR A 22 -12.74 -2.64 8.23
CA TYR A 22 -13.36 -1.73 9.19
C TYR A 22 -13.35 -2.41 10.56
N VAL A 23 -12.40 -2.04 11.42
CA VAL A 23 -12.17 -2.74 12.69
C VAL A 23 -12.07 -1.72 13.81
N GLN A 24 -12.81 -1.91 14.90
CA GLN A 24 -12.74 -1.02 16.07
C GLN A 24 -12.89 0.48 15.74
N GLY A 25 -13.75 0.82 14.77
CA GLY A 25 -14.00 2.21 14.35
C GLY A 25 -12.95 2.82 13.43
N GLN A 26 -11.88 2.09 13.09
CA GLN A 26 -10.85 2.54 12.15
C GLN A 26 -11.02 1.88 10.77
N ILE A 27 -10.43 2.51 9.76
CA ILE A 27 -10.41 2.02 8.38
C ILE A 27 -8.96 1.65 8.03
N ILE A 28 -8.74 0.43 7.55
CA ILE A 28 -7.41 -0.04 7.12
C ILE A 28 -7.48 -0.40 5.64
N PHE A 29 -6.78 0.34 4.79
CA PHE A 29 -6.60 0.00 3.39
C PHE A 29 -5.33 -0.82 3.22
N THR A 30 -5.45 -2.06 2.75
CA THR A 30 -4.30 -2.88 2.38
C THR A 30 -3.96 -2.65 0.91
N ILE A 31 -2.71 -2.29 0.64
CA ILE A 31 -2.17 -2.10 -0.70
C ILE A 31 -0.94 -2.99 -0.93
N GLN A 32 -0.60 -3.17 -2.19
CA GLN A 32 0.63 -3.83 -2.63
C GLN A 32 1.26 -3.07 -3.79
N PRO A 33 2.59 -3.18 -4.03
CA PRO A 33 3.20 -2.64 -5.24
C PRO A 33 2.53 -3.23 -6.48
N ALA A 34 2.31 -2.42 -7.52
CA ALA A 34 1.88 -2.96 -8.79
C ALA A 34 3.01 -3.82 -9.42
N PRO A 35 2.69 -4.87 -10.18
CA PRO A 35 3.71 -5.67 -10.85
C PRO A 35 4.64 -4.79 -11.71
N GLY A 36 5.95 -5.00 -11.57
CA GLY A 36 6.96 -4.27 -12.35
C GLY A 36 7.24 -2.83 -11.89
N THR A 37 6.64 -2.35 -10.79
CA THR A 37 7.01 -1.05 -10.20
C THR A 37 8.24 -1.13 -9.30
N LEU A 38 8.61 -2.34 -8.87
CA LEU A 38 9.82 -2.58 -8.10
C LEU A 38 10.99 -2.85 -9.05
N ALA A 39 12.16 -2.33 -8.66
CA ALA A 39 13.41 -2.51 -9.37
C ALA A 39 14.54 -2.73 -8.37
N CYS A 40 15.53 -3.53 -8.74
CA CYS A 40 16.72 -3.75 -7.93
C CYS A 40 17.42 -2.41 -7.69
N PRO A 41 17.71 -2.02 -6.44
CA PRO A 41 18.38 -0.75 -6.17
C PRO A 41 19.80 -0.70 -6.73
N ALA A 42 20.44 -1.86 -6.94
CA ALA A 42 21.81 -1.94 -7.47
C ALA A 42 21.89 -1.86 -9.00
N CYS A 43 20.97 -2.51 -9.73
CA CYS A 43 21.06 -2.63 -11.19
C CYS A 43 19.81 -2.18 -11.96
N GLY A 44 18.73 -1.79 -11.28
CA GLY A 44 17.47 -1.38 -11.92
C GLY A 44 16.65 -2.51 -12.55
N CYS A 45 17.10 -3.77 -12.47
CA CYS A 45 16.37 -4.92 -13.00
C CYS A 45 15.00 -5.07 -12.31
N ARG A 46 13.94 -5.27 -13.10
CA ARG A 46 12.56 -5.46 -12.61
C ARG A 46 12.17 -6.92 -12.41
N GLN A 47 13.01 -7.85 -12.88
CA GLN A 47 12.83 -9.29 -12.71
C GLN A 47 13.38 -9.69 -11.34
N LEU A 48 12.58 -9.43 -10.30
CA LEU A 48 12.96 -9.59 -8.91
C LEU A 48 12.47 -10.90 -8.32
N ILE A 49 13.30 -11.55 -7.52
CA ILE A 49 12.90 -12.66 -6.65
C ILE A 49 12.69 -12.08 -5.25
N HIS A 50 11.44 -12.08 -4.78
CA HIS A 50 11.10 -11.51 -3.48
C HIS A 50 11.39 -12.48 -2.33
N HIS A 51 12.43 -12.23 -1.54
CA HIS A 51 12.74 -13.01 -0.33
C HIS A 51 12.09 -12.38 0.92
N GLY A 52 10.79 -12.62 1.04
CA GLY A 52 9.99 -12.12 2.16
C GLY A 52 9.78 -10.60 2.13
N GLY A 53 9.42 -10.04 3.28
CA GLY A 53 9.09 -8.63 3.40
C GLY A 53 8.66 -8.29 4.81
N THR A 54 8.59 -6.99 5.10
CA THR A 54 8.14 -6.50 6.40
C THR A 54 6.81 -5.77 6.24
N GLU A 55 5.86 -6.09 7.11
CA GLU A 55 4.61 -5.33 7.17
C GLU A 55 4.86 -3.94 7.77
N ARG A 56 4.25 -2.95 7.14
CA ARG A 56 4.22 -1.57 7.61
C ARG A 56 2.81 -1.06 7.58
N ILE A 57 2.49 -0.25 8.58
CA ILE A 57 1.22 0.43 8.73
C ILE A 57 1.52 1.91 8.92
N TRP A 58 0.88 2.75 8.11
CA TRP A 58 1.00 4.20 8.19
C TRP A 58 -0.35 4.82 8.48
N ARG A 59 -0.39 5.76 9.41
CA ARG A 59 -1.59 6.55 9.69
C ARG A 59 -1.76 7.62 8.62
N GLN A 60 -2.98 7.76 8.11
CA GLN A 60 -3.38 8.79 7.16
C GLN A 60 -4.32 9.81 7.78
N VAL A 61 -4.63 10.85 6.99
CA VAL A 61 -5.68 11.80 7.30
C VAL A 61 -6.99 11.05 7.55
N PRO A 62 -7.66 11.28 8.70
CA PRO A 62 -8.95 10.67 9.01
C PRO A 62 -10.00 10.98 7.94
N ILE A 63 -10.96 10.07 7.76
CA ILE A 63 -12.16 10.31 6.94
C ILE A 63 -13.33 10.51 7.90
N GLY A 64 -13.77 11.77 8.04
CA GLY A 64 -14.67 12.16 9.12
C GLY A 64 -14.04 11.85 10.49
N SER A 65 -14.79 11.19 11.38
CA SER A 65 -14.31 10.79 12.70
C SER A 65 -13.49 9.50 12.71
N LYS A 66 -13.33 8.81 11.58
CA LYS A 66 -12.69 7.50 11.52
C LYS A 66 -11.20 7.63 11.25
N PRO A 67 -10.31 7.15 12.14
CA PRO A 67 -8.89 7.03 11.85
C PRO A 67 -8.68 6.12 10.65
N VAL A 68 -7.72 6.48 9.79
CA VAL A 68 -7.41 5.70 8.59
C VAL A 68 -5.96 5.28 8.59
N PHE A 69 -5.73 4.04 8.16
CA PHE A 69 -4.41 3.46 8.04
C PHE A 69 -4.22 2.84 6.66
N ILE A 70 -3.00 2.92 6.14
CA ILE A 70 -2.54 2.15 4.99
C ILE A 70 -1.67 1.02 5.52
N ARG A 71 -1.98 -0.22 5.14
CA ARG A 71 -1.15 -1.39 5.42
C ARG A 71 -0.53 -1.88 4.13
N MET A 72 0.76 -2.18 4.17
CA MET A 72 1.47 -2.76 3.03
C MET A 72 2.54 -3.72 3.53
N ARG A 73 2.70 -4.84 2.83
CA ARG A 73 3.90 -5.65 2.94
C ARG A 73 4.95 -5.08 2.00
N ILE A 74 6.01 -4.50 2.56
CA ILE A 74 7.15 -4.03 1.77
C ILE A 74 8.03 -5.24 1.47
N PRO A 75 8.14 -5.67 0.20
CA PRO A 75 9.02 -6.79 -0.15
C PRO A 75 10.49 -6.39 0.01
N ARG A 76 11.33 -7.35 0.37
CA ARG A 76 12.78 -7.18 0.24
C ARG A 76 13.18 -7.35 -1.23
N VAL A 77 14.03 -6.45 -1.71
CA VAL A 77 14.50 -6.34 -3.10
C VAL A 77 16.02 -6.24 -3.09
#